data_AF-A0A7V3PWY3-F1
#
_entry.id   AF-A0A7V3PWY3-F1
#
_cell.length_a   1.000
_cell.length_b   1.000
_cell.length_c   1.000
_cell.angle_alpha   90.00
_cell.angle_beta   90.00
_cell.angle_gamma   90.00
#
_symmetry.space_group_name_H-M   'P 1'
#
loop_
_entity.id
_entity.type
_entity.pdbx_description
1 polymer ?
#
loop_
_entity_poly.entity_id
_entity_poly.type
_entity_poly.pdbx_seq_one_letter_code
_entity_poly.pdbx_strand_id
1 'polypeptide(L)'
;MDKKILIIDDDLAVLKSLERLFQKEGYKVSCAKGGNEAIEKAGVENFDLVIVDIRMPDLDGVETSRKIKEITKVKFGYDTPVLFITGFSDVVAIERAKEYGEVVLKPFDVENFLNRVKKEVVGRRVVITGLGVVAPNGIGKEEFWKANLAGKSGVRMITTFDTSGYHSKIAAEIIGFNPSDYMSNALIKQTDRYAHLGLAAAKLALWDSRLDLAEEDKYMIGVCIGTGLGGILFHEEQMAKIIQGGPSKDHPAGIPKIAPNAVPGHIAIELGLKGINLAISTVCASSANAIGQAFDIIRLKRANIIITGGAEAPITPFTFAAYDSLRVLSTKRNNSPESASRPFDLDRDGFVLSEGAGVLVLEDLEHAQRRGAHIYAEIIGYGATSGAYHMVVPDPTGDDASRVMRLALEEAGIRPEGVDYLNANGASTRVNDKVETQAIKAVFGKYAYNLPISSTKSMIGHLLGAAGAVELIATVLAMQNNIIPPTINYQTKDPDCDLDYVPNQARRVNRLDIAMSNSFGFGSNNASIIVKKMKAREVQ
;
A
#
# COMPACT_ATOMS: atom_id res chain seq x y z
N MET A 1 -5.57 23.53 4.95
CA MET A 1 -5.74 22.38 5.86
C MET A 1 -6.91 22.73 6.76
N ASP A 2 -7.94 21.89 6.88
CA ASP A 2 -9.12 22.17 7.72
C ASP A 2 -8.93 21.70 9.18
N LYS A 3 -7.67 21.62 9.63
CA LYS A 3 -7.25 21.01 10.90
C LYS A 3 -7.39 21.99 12.06
N LYS A 4 -7.92 21.52 13.19
CA LYS A 4 -8.24 22.31 14.38
C LYS A 4 -7.27 22.03 15.52
N ILE A 5 -6.71 23.09 16.11
CA ILE A 5 -5.79 22.99 17.26
C ILE A 5 -6.41 23.73 18.44
N LEU A 6 -6.47 23.08 19.60
CA LEU A 6 -6.77 23.73 20.88
C LEU A 6 -5.47 24.03 21.62
N ILE A 7 -5.23 25.29 21.96
CA ILE A 7 -4.06 25.72 22.73
C ILE A 7 -4.52 26.15 24.13
N ILE A 8 -3.91 25.58 25.16
CA ILE A 8 -4.27 25.78 26.55
C ILE A 8 -3.03 26.25 27.31
N ASP A 9 -3.05 27.49 27.77
CA ASP A 9 -1.92 28.12 28.43
C ASP A 9 -2.42 29.33 29.24
N ASP A 10 -1.96 29.50 30.48
CA ASP A 10 -2.32 30.66 31.30
C ASP A 10 -1.51 31.91 30.92
N ASP A 11 -0.41 31.75 30.18
CA ASP A 11 0.36 32.85 29.61
C ASP A 11 -0.28 33.37 28.30
N LEU A 12 -0.94 34.53 28.41
CA LEU A 12 -1.58 35.22 27.30
C LEU A 12 -0.62 35.59 26.16
N ALA A 13 0.66 35.80 26.43
CA ALA A 13 1.65 36.10 25.40
C ALA A 13 1.99 34.86 24.58
N VAL A 14 2.10 33.70 25.24
CA VAL A 14 2.29 32.40 24.58
C VAL A 14 1.07 32.05 23.75
N LEU A 15 -0.15 32.14 24.31
CA LEU A 15 -1.40 31.90 23.57
C LEU A 15 -1.46 32.71 22.27
N LYS A 16 -1.30 34.04 22.34
CA LYS A 16 -1.36 34.92 21.16
C LYS A 16 -0.27 34.61 20.14
N SER A 17 0.93 34.28 20.60
CA SER A 17 2.06 33.97 19.72
C SER A 17 1.83 32.67 18.96
N LEU A 18 1.39 31.62 19.66
CA LEU A 18 1.09 30.34 19.05
C LEU A 18 -0.16 30.39 18.17
N GLU A 19 -1.21 31.10 18.58
CA GLU A 19 -2.40 31.32 17.77
C GLU A 19 -2.04 31.92 16.41
N ARG A 20 -1.26 33.02 16.42
CA ARG A 20 -0.80 33.68 15.20
C ARG A 20 0.10 32.77 14.36
N LEU A 21 0.98 31.99 14.99
CA LEU A 21 1.86 31.05 14.32
C LEU A 21 1.06 29.98 13.56
N PHE A 22 0.12 29.31 14.22
CA PHE A 22 -0.65 28.23 13.60
C PHE A 22 -1.70 28.72 12.61
N GLN A 23 -2.31 29.89 12.83
CA GLN A 23 -3.18 30.51 11.82
C GLN A 23 -2.41 30.83 10.53
N LYS A 24 -1.14 31.26 10.63
CA LYS A 24 -0.27 31.50 9.47
C LYS A 24 0.03 30.20 8.70
N GLU A 25 0.18 29.08 9.40
CA GLU A 25 0.34 27.75 8.80
C GLU A 25 -1.00 27.15 8.30
N GLY A 26 -2.12 27.88 8.46
CA GLY A 26 -3.43 27.51 7.93
C GLY A 26 -4.27 26.59 8.83
N TYR A 27 -3.96 26.50 10.12
CA TYR A 27 -4.79 25.79 11.11
C TYR A 27 -5.93 26.67 11.63
N LYS A 28 -7.07 26.03 11.95
CA LYS A 28 -8.12 26.65 12.76
C LYS A 28 -7.71 26.53 14.23
N VAL A 29 -7.58 27.66 14.93
CA VAL A 29 -7.07 27.67 16.30
C VAL A 29 -8.16 28.10 17.27
N SER A 30 -8.32 27.33 18.34
CA SER A 30 -9.08 27.71 19.53
C SER A 30 -8.11 27.84 20.70
N CYS A 31 -8.32 28.83 21.57
CA CYS A 31 -7.51 29.03 22.78
C CYS A 31 -8.36 28.89 24.04
N ALA A 32 -7.72 28.44 25.13
CA ALA A 32 -8.26 28.41 26.49
C ALA A 32 -7.18 28.85 27.48
N LYS A 33 -7.58 29.55 28.56
CA LYS A 33 -6.65 30.10 29.57
C LYS A 33 -6.38 29.17 30.75
N GLY A 34 -7.00 27.99 30.74
CA GLY A 34 -6.96 27.02 31.82
C GLY A 34 -7.73 25.75 31.47
N GLY A 35 -7.56 24.72 32.29
CA GLY A 35 -8.10 23.40 32.00
C GLY A 35 -9.62 23.33 31.97
N ASN A 36 -10.32 24.11 32.82
CA ASN A 36 -11.79 24.08 32.84
C ASN A 36 -12.40 24.64 31.55
N GLU A 37 -11.91 25.79 31.07
CA GLU A 37 -12.35 26.37 29.80
C GLU A 37 -12.04 25.43 28.62
N ALA A 38 -10.89 24.75 28.65
CA ALA A 38 -10.51 23.79 27.63
C ALA A 38 -11.45 22.59 27.58
N ILE A 39 -11.84 22.06 28.75
CA ILE A 39 -12.78 20.95 28.89
C ILE A 39 -14.16 21.31 28.32
N GLU A 40 -14.65 22.53 28.57
CA GLU A 40 -15.91 23.01 28.00
C GLU A 40 -15.85 23.05 26.47
N LYS A 41 -14.77 23.59 25.91
CA LYS A 41 -14.55 23.65 24.45
C LYS A 41 -14.46 22.26 23.83
N ALA A 42 -13.69 21.34 24.42
CA ALA A 42 -13.60 19.95 23.97
C ALA A 42 -14.94 19.20 24.08
N GLY A 43 -15.87 19.69 24.90
CA GLY A 43 -17.22 19.18 25.00
C GLY A 43 -18.12 19.54 23.80
N VAL A 44 -17.80 20.58 23.03
CA VAL A 44 -18.64 21.09 21.93
C VAL A 44 -17.95 21.02 20.57
N GLU A 45 -16.63 20.96 20.54
CA GLU A 45 -15.81 20.97 19.35
C GLU A 45 -14.77 19.84 19.39
N ASN A 46 -14.54 19.20 18.25
CA ASN A 46 -13.44 18.24 18.09
C ASN A 46 -12.16 18.96 17.63
N PHE A 47 -11.01 18.53 18.15
CA PHE A 47 -9.70 19.09 17.84
C PHE A 47 -8.79 17.99 17.29
N ASP A 48 -7.98 18.31 16.28
CA ASP A 48 -6.98 17.39 15.72
C ASP A 48 -5.71 17.35 16.58
N LEU A 49 -5.47 18.35 17.43
CA LEU A 49 -4.40 18.38 18.42
C LEU A 49 -4.76 19.30 19.60
N VAL A 50 -4.40 18.88 20.81
CA VAL A 50 -4.40 19.73 22.00
C VAL A 50 -2.97 20.05 22.38
N ILE A 51 -2.63 21.33 22.47
CA ILE A 51 -1.36 21.83 23.00
C ILE A 51 -1.67 22.39 24.39
N VAL A 52 -1.02 21.88 25.44
CA VAL A 52 -1.39 22.19 26.83
C VAL A 52 -0.17 22.49 27.69
N ASP A 53 -0.19 23.59 28.44
CA ASP A 53 0.83 23.83 29.46
C ASP A 53 0.69 22.81 30.59
N ILE A 54 1.80 22.20 30.99
CA ILE A 54 1.86 21.28 32.13
C ILE A 54 1.40 21.98 33.41
N ARG A 55 1.82 23.24 33.61
CA ARG A 55 1.52 24.02 34.82
C ARG A 55 0.48 25.06 34.48
N MET A 56 -0.72 24.90 35.03
CA MET A 56 -1.81 25.86 34.90
C MET A 56 -2.47 26.05 36.27
N PRO A 57 -3.04 27.24 36.56
CA PRO A 57 -3.48 27.61 37.90
C PRO A 57 -4.74 26.90 38.37
N ASP A 58 -5.59 26.41 37.47
CA ASP A 58 -6.87 25.79 37.81
C ASP A 58 -6.80 24.25 37.83
N LEU A 59 -6.38 23.65 36.73
CA LEU A 59 -6.22 22.21 36.56
C LEU A 59 -4.90 21.97 35.84
N ASP A 60 -4.05 21.10 36.38
CA ASP A 60 -2.78 20.82 35.73
C ASP A 60 -2.97 20.22 34.33
N GLY A 61 -1.98 20.40 33.46
CA GLY A 61 -2.08 20.01 32.06
C GLY A 61 -2.29 18.52 31.84
N VAL A 62 -1.73 17.68 32.71
CA VAL A 62 -1.87 16.22 32.60
C VAL A 62 -3.32 15.82 32.89
N GLU A 63 -3.89 16.32 33.99
CA GLU A 63 -5.28 16.04 34.34
C GLU A 63 -6.27 16.66 33.34
N THR A 64 -5.97 17.86 32.85
CA THR A 64 -6.73 18.50 31.76
C THR A 64 -6.75 17.61 30.52
N SER A 65 -5.58 17.12 30.10
CA SER A 65 -5.45 16.25 28.93
C SER A 65 -6.22 14.95 29.08
N ARG A 66 -6.19 14.33 30.27
CA ARG A 66 -6.90 13.09 30.58
C ARG A 66 -8.41 13.28 30.42
N LYS A 67 -8.96 14.35 30.98
CA LYS A 67 -10.39 14.66 30.87
C LYS A 67 -10.82 14.97 29.44
N ILE A 68 -10.01 15.72 28.68
CA ILE A 68 -10.28 15.99 27.26
C ILE A 68 -10.29 14.68 26.46
N LYS A 69 -9.33 13.79 26.68
CA LYS A 69 -9.29 12.47 26.03
C LYS A 69 -10.51 11.63 26.36
N GLU A 70 -10.94 11.60 27.63
CA GLU A 70 -12.17 10.90 28.03
C GLU A 70 -13.42 11.45 27.32
N ILE A 71 -13.57 12.78 27.29
CA ILE A 71 -14.71 13.44 26.65
C ILE A 71 -14.72 13.17 25.14
N THR A 72 -13.58 13.36 24.48
CA THR A 72 -13.47 13.21 23.02
C THR A 72 -13.64 11.75 22.60
N LYS A 73 -13.12 10.80 23.39
CA LYS A 73 -13.35 9.37 23.17
C LYS A 73 -14.82 8.99 23.28
N VAL A 74 -15.53 9.53 24.28
CA VAL A 74 -16.96 9.24 24.48
C VAL A 74 -17.84 9.92 23.43
N LYS A 75 -17.60 11.20 23.12
CA LYS A 75 -18.46 11.99 22.22
C LYS A 75 -18.16 11.78 20.75
N PHE A 76 -16.89 11.63 20.38
CA PHE A 76 -16.43 11.62 18.99
C PHE A 76 -15.76 10.29 18.60
N GLY A 77 -15.56 9.35 19.54
CA GLY A 77 -14.96 8.05 19.26
C GLY A 77 -13.45 8.10 18.95
N TYR A 78 -12.77 9.19 19.27
CA TYR A 78 -11.36 9.43 18.95
C TYR A 78 -10.54 9.82 20.18
N ASP A 79 -9.29 9.38 20.24
CA ASP A 79 -8.34 9.77 21.28
C ASP A 79 -7.51 10.95 20.77
N THR A 80 -7.81 12.15 21.27
CA THR A 80 -7.20 13.39 20.77
C THR A 80 -5.72 13.44 21.17
N PRO A 81 -4.78 13.63 20.23
CA PRO A 81 -3.36 13.73 20.55
C PRO A 81 -3.10 14.99 21.37
N VAL A 82 -2.11 14.90 22.27
CA VAL A 82 -1.74 15.94 23.23
C VAL A 82 -0.25 16.22 23.13
N LEU A 83 0.10 17.49 22.98
CA LEU A 83 1.46 18.01 23.05
C LEU A 83 1.59 18.91 24.28
N PHE A 84 2.41 18.50 25.23
CA PHE A 84 2.67 19.28 26.42
C PHE A 84 3.70 20.37 26.14
N ILE A 85 3.46 21.57 26.64
CA ILE A 85 4.43 22.68 26.65
C ILE A 85 4.76 23.05 28.09
N THR A 86 5.97 23.52 28.37
CA THR A 86 6.32 24.01 29.71
C THR A 86 7.49 24.98 29.65
N GLY A 87 7.44 26.03 30.47
CA GLY A 87 8.57 26.94 30.69
C GLY A 87 9.50 26.54 31.83
N PHE A 88 9.16 25.47 32.57
CA PHE A 88 9.88 25.05 33.76
C PHE A 88 10.72 23.80 33.51
N SER A 89 11.94 23.77 34.05
CA SER A 89 12.79 22.57 34.13
C SER A 89 12.39 21.65 35.29
N ASP A 90 11.09 21.53 35.58
CA ASP A 90 10.57 20.64 36.61
C ASP A 90 10.58 19.21 36.07
N VAL A 91 11.65 18.47 36.40
CA VAL A 91 11.91 17.12 35.90
C VAL A 91 10.76 16.18 36.23
N VAL A 92 10.15 16.30 37.42
CA VAL A 92 9.07 15.40 37.85
C VAL A 92 7.81 15.63 37.02
N ALA A 93 7.44 16.89 36.80
CA ALA A 93 6.26 17.23 36.01
C ALA A 93 6.45 16.86 34.52
N ILE A 94 7.66 17.03 33.99
CA ILE A 94 8.02 16.64 32.62
C ILE A 94 7.95 15.12 32.43
N GLU A 95 8.57 14.34 33.34
CA GLU A 95 8.54 12.87 33.25
C GLU A 95 7.10 12.35 33.34
N ARG A 96 6.28 12.91 34.24
CA ARG A 96 4.86 12.57 34.32
C ARG A 96 4.12 12.87 33.02
N ALA A 97 4.38 14.02 32.39
CA ALA A 97 3.71 14.39 31.13
C ALA A 97 4.12 13.49 29.96
N LYS A 98 5.38 13.02 29.91
CA LYS A 98 5.88 12.10 28.87
C LYS A 98 5.13 10.77 28.81
N GLU A 99 4.50 10.35 29.91
CA GLU A 99 3.64 9.16 29.92
C GLU A 99 2.34 9.34 29.09
N TYR A 100 1.91 10.58 28.86
CA TYR A 100 0.61 10.90 28.23
C TYR A 100 0.72 11.56 26.86
N GLY A 101 1.91 12.08 26.51
CA GLY A 101 2.15 12.83 25.28
C GLY A 101 3.57 13.37 25.18
N GLU A 102 3.91 13.93 24.02
CA GLU A 102 5.23 14.53 23.80
C GLU A 102 5.34 15.87 24.55
N VAL A 103 6.53 16.20 25.06
CA VAL A 103 6.79 17.45 25.82
C VAL A 103 7.74 18.35 25.05
N VAL A 104 7.43 19.65 24.97
CA VAL A 104 8.25 20.69 24.36
C VAL A 104 8.54 21.81 25.37
N LEU A 105 9.80 22.20 25.48
CA LEU A 105 10.23 23.27 26.39
C LEU A 105 10.04 24.65 25.73
N LYS A 106 9.60 25.63 26.53
CA LYS A 106 9.64 27.06 26.20
C LYS A 106 11.02 27.63 26.59
N PRO A 107 11.59 28.58 25.83
CA PRO A 107 11.08 29.14 24.57
C PRO A 107 11.24 28.16 23.39
N PHE A 108 10.34 28.25 22.42
CA PHE A 108 10.28 27.31 21.31
C PHE A 108 11.30 27.64 20.21
N ASP A 109 11.97 26.61 19.68
CA ASP A 109 12.45 26.64 18.31
C ASP A 109 11.24 26.47 17.38
N VAL A 110 10.92 27.52 16.62
CA VAL A 110 9.68 27.59 15.84
C VAL A 110 9.61 26.51 14.77
N GLU A 111 10.71 26.19 14.10
CA GLU A 111 10.72 25.20 13.03
C GLU A 111 10.55 23.78 13.58
N ASN A 112 11.30 23.46 14.65
CA ASN A 112 11.17 22.17 15.34
C ASN A 112 9.78 21.99 15.95
N PHE A 113 9.23 23.04 16.57
CA PHE A 113 7.89 22.99 17.17
C PHE A 113 6.79 22.79 16.12
N LEU A 114 6.86 23.49 14.98
CA LEU A 114 5.93 23.28 13.87
C LEU A 114 6.01 21.87 13.30
N ASN A 115 7.21 21.28 13.21
CA ASN A 115 7.38 19.90 12.73
C ASN A 115 6.74 18.88 13.69
N ARG A 116 6.88 19.07 15.01
CA ARG A 116 6.21 18.25 16.03
C ARG A 116 4.70 18.34 15.93
N VAL A 117 4.16 19.56 15.80
CA VAL A 117 2.72 19.76 15.64
C VAL A 117 2.20 19.13 14.34
N LYS A 118 2.91 19.29 13.22
CA LYS A 118 2.56 18.63 11.96
C LYS A 118 2.52 17.11 12.12
N LYS A 119 3.49 16.52 12.82
CA LYS A 119 3.51 15.08 13.12
C LYS A 119 2.31 14.63 13.94
N GLU A 120 1.96 15.38 14.99
CA GLU A 120 0.81 15.04 15.84
C GLU A 120 -0.54 15.24 15.12
N VAL A 121 -0.65 16.22 14.23
CA VAL A 121 -1.89 16.55 13.50
C VAL A 121 -2.09 15.71 12.22
N VAL A 122 -1.01 15.31 11.55
CA VAL A 122 -1.02 14.64 10.23
C VAL A 122 -0.73 13.12 10.32
N GLY A 123 -0.19 12.66 11.46
CA GLY A 123 0.26 11.29 11.67
C GLY A 123 1.73 11.09 11.31
N ARG A 124 2.27 9.89 11.62
CA ARG A 124 3.66 9.54 11.25
C ARG A 124 3.84 9.53 9.73
N ARG A 125 4.98 10.00 9.23
CA ARG A 125 5.32 9.83 7.81
C ARG A 125 5.75 8.38 7.60
N VAL A 126 5.30 7.76 6.51
CA VAL A 126 5.54 6.35 6.24
C VAL A 126 6.39 6.18 4.99
N VAL A 127 7.50 5.48 5.14
CA VAL A 127 8.47 5.27 4.06
C VAL A 127 8.66 3.81 3.73
N ILE A 128 9.04 3.55 2.48
CA ILE A 128 9.40 2.24 1.97
C ILE A 128 10.92 2.09 2.11
N THR A 129 11.35 1.09 2.87
CA THR A 129 12.77 0.84 3.15
C THR A 129 13.30 -0.46 2.54
N GLY A 130 12.42 -1.38 2.15
CA GLY A 130 12.81 -2.65 1.53
C GLY A 130 11.84 -3.10 0.44
N LEU A 131 12.38 -3.66 -0.63
CA LEU A 131 11.65 -4.19 -1.79
C LEU A 131 11.99 -5.66 -2.01
N GLY A 132 10.98 -6.52 -2.07
CA GLY A 132 11.11 -7.93 -2.40
C GLY A 132 10.09 -8.35 -3.44
N VAL A 133 10.54 -8.97 -4.52
CA VAL A 133 9.69 -9.34 -5.66
C VAL A 133 10.06 -10.71 -6.22
N VAL A 134 9.04 -11.50 -6.50
CA VAL A 134 9.10 -12.75 -7.24
C VAL A 134 8.04 -12.67 -8.33
N ALA A 135 8.45 -12.45 -9.58
CA ALA A 135 7.55 -12.24 -10.71
C ALA A 135 7.98 -13.09 -11.92
N PRO A 136 7.07 -13.35 -12.89
CA PRO A 136 7.35 -14.22 -14.05
C PRO A 136 8.52 -13.78 -14.93
N ASN A 137 8.87 -12.50 -14.90
CA ASN A 137 9.97 -11.92 -15.67
C ASN A 137 11.26 -11.69 -14.85
N GLY A 138 11.24 -11.88 -13.53
CA GLY A 138 12.42 -11.72 -12.67
C GLY A 138 12.15 -12.01 -11.18
N ILE A 139 13.14 -12.63 -10.53
CA ILE A 139 13.17 -12.89 -9.08
C ILE A 139 14.24 -11.99 -8.46
N GLY A 140 13.86 -11.22 -7.43
CA GLY A 140 14.69 -10.14 -6.90
C GLY A 140 14.51 -8.83 -7.68
N LYS A 141 14.71 -7.69 -6.99
CA LYS A 141 14.39 -6.35 -7.54
C LYS A 141 15.25 -5.99 -8.75
N GLU A 142 16.50 -6.45 -8.81
CA GLU A 142 17.45 -6.15 -9.89
C GLU A 142 17.04 -6.81 -11.20
N GLU A 143 16.82 -8.13 -11.19
CA GLU A 143 16.43 -8.87 -12.39
C GLU A 143 15.03 -8.49 -12.84
N PHE A 144 14.11 -8.27 -11.89
CA PHE A 144 12.79 -7.73 -12.18
C PHE A 144 12.88 -6.36 -12.86
N TRP A 145 13.66 -5.42 -12.33
CA TRP A 145 13.81 -4.09 -12.90
C TRP A 145 14.40 -4.13 -14.31
N LYS A 146 15.49 -4.88 -14.49
CA LYS A 146 16.16 -5.08 -15.78
C LYS A 146 15.21 -5.68 -16.82
N ALA A 147 14.40 -6.66 -16.44
CA ALA A 147 13.42 -7.28 -17.31
C ALA A 147 12.30 -6.30 -17.72
N ASN A 148 11.83 -5.48 -16.78
CA ASN A 148 10.81 -4.45 -17.08
C ASN A 148 11.34 -3.38 -18.04
N LEU A 149 12.57 -2.90 -17.83
CA LEU A 149 13.20 -1.94 -18.75
C LEU A 149 13.39 -2.49 -20.16
N ALA A 150 13.70 -3.79 -20.26
CA ALA A 150 13.86 -4.47 -21.54
C ALA A 150 12.54 -4.85 -22.23
N GLY A 151 11.38 -4.60 -21.59
CA GLY A 151 10.10 -5.03 -22.13
C GLY A 151 9.94 -6.55 -22.21
N LYS A 152 10.56 -7.31 -21.29
CA LYS A 152 10.57 -8.78 -21.33
C LYS A 152 9.25 -9.36 -20.84
N SER A 153 8.49 -9.98 -21.75
CA SER A 153 7.28 -10.72 -21.42
C SER A 153 7.60 -12.00 -20.64
N GLY A 154 6.85 -12.24 -19.57
CA GLY A 154 6.82 -13.48 -18.79
C GLY A 154 5.73 -14.46 -19.24
N VAL A 155 4.89 -14.08 -20.20
CA VAL A 155 3.77 -14.88 -20.71
C VAL A 155 4.28 -16.01 -21.59
N ARG A 156 3.74 -17.21 -21.37
CA ARG A 156 4.11 -18.45 -22.06
C ARG A 156 2.94 -19.43 -22.13
N MET A 157 3.12 -20.53 -22.85
CA MET A 157 2.21 -21.69 -22.77
C MET A 157 2.30 -22.32 -21.39
N ILE A 158 1.15 -22.68 -20.82
CA ILE A 158 1.09 -23.39 -19.53
C ILE A 158 1.73 -24.78 -19.69
N THR A 159 2.57 -25.13 -18.73
CA THR A 159 3.25 -26.45 -18.69
C THR A 159 2.91 -27.28 -17.46
N THR A 160 2.24 -26.67 -16.48
CA THR A 160 1.93 -27.27 -15.18
C THR A 160 0.73 -28.22 -15.21
N PHE A 161 -0.15 -28.13 -16.21
CA PHE A 161 -1.28 -29.04 -16.42
C PHE A 161 -1.72 -29.06 -17.90
N ASP A 162 -2.56 -30.04 -18.28
CA ASP A 162 -3.10 -30.16 -19.64
C ASP A 162 -4.12 -29.05 -19.93
N THR A 163 -3.86 -28.23 -20.95
CA THR A 163 -4.74 -27.14 -21.38
C THR A 163 -5.58 -27.46 -22.62
N SER A 164 -5.59 -28.71 -23.09
CA SER A 164 -6.29 -29.12 -24.32
C SER A 164 -7.79 -28.76 -24.34
N GLY A 165 -8.46 -28.84 -23.18
CA GLY A 165 -9.88 -28.52 -23.01
C GLY A 165 -10.23 -27.05 -22.73
N TYR A 166 -9.23 -26.17 -22.67
CA TYR A 166 -9.41 -24.75 -22.32
C TYR A 166 -9.35 -23.86 -23.56
N HIS A 167 -10.01 -22.71 -23.53
CA HIS A 167 -9.94 -21.75 -24.64
C HIS A 167 -8.63 -20.97 -24.60
N SER A 168 -8.24 -20.48 -23.43
CA SER A 168 -6.89 -19.96 -23.18
C SER A 168 -5.92 -21.11 -22.90
N LYS A 169 -4.66 -20.97 -23.32
CA LYS A 169 -3.60 -21.97 -23.09
C LYS A 169 -2.34 -21.36 -22.49
N ILE A 170 -2.43 -20.11 -22.07
CA ILE A 170 -1.28 -19.27 -21.74
C ILE A 170 -1.44 -18.66 -20.36
N ALA A 171 -0.32 -18.50 -19.67
CA ALA A 171 -0.21 -17.82 -18.39
C ALA A 171 1.20 -17.23 -18.24
N ALA A 172 1.40 -16.40 -17.23
CA ALA A 172 2.73 -15.95 -16.83
C ALA A 172 3.20 -16.76 -15.60
N GLU A 173 3.80 -17.93 -15.86
CA GLU A 173 4.40 -18.80 -14.84
C GLU A 173 5.80 -18.30 -14.43
N ILE A 174 6.13 -18.43 -13.14
CA ILE A 174 7.48 -18.17 -12.63
C ILE A 174 8.37 -19.37 -12.91
N ILE A 175 9.47 -19.14 -13.61
CA ILE A 175 10.47 -20.17 -13.94
C ILE A 175 11.72 -19.99 -13.11
N GLY A 176 12.32 -21.11 -12.69
CA GLY A 176 13.60 -21.12 -11.97
C GLY A 176 13.46 -20.75 -10.49
N PHE A 177 12.25 -20.66 -9.95
CA PHE A 177 12.04 -20.48 -8.51
C PHE A 177 12.27 -21.80 -7.75
N ASN A 178 13.21 -21.78 -6.81
CA ASN A 178 13.45 -22.88 -5.88
C ASN A 178 13.13 -22.42 -4.44
N PRO A 179 12.08 -22.96 -3.79
CA PRO A 179 11.70 -22.52 -2.45
C PRO A 179 12.78 -22.82 -1.40
N SER A 180 13.62 -23.84 -1.60
CA SER A 180 14.70 -24.19 -0.66
C SER A 180 15.78 -23.12 -0.53
N ASP A 181 15.86 -22.17 -1.49
CA ASP A 181 16.78 -21.04 -1.41
C ASP A 181 16.33 -20.01 -0.36
N TYR A 182 15.04 -20.05 0.03
CA TYR A 182 14.43 -19.06 0.91
C TYR A 182 13.91 -19.68 2.21
N MET A 183 13.52 -20.95 2.25
CA MET A 183 12.90 -21.54 3.44
C MET A 183 13.27 -22.99 3.67
N SER A 184 13.07 -23.45 4.91
CA SER A 184 13.37 -24.82 5.30
C SER A 184 12.43 -25.82 4.61
N ASN A 185 12.91 -27.04 4.37
CA ASN A 185 12.09 -28.14 3.84
C ASN A 185 10.86 -28.45 4.69
N ALA A 186 10.92 -28.20 6.00
CA ALA A 186 9.78 -28.35 6.88
C ALA A 186 8.67 -27.34 6.54
N LEU A 187 9.05 -26.07 6.33
CA LEU A 187 8.10 -25.01 5.98
C LEU A 187 7.50 -25.24 4.58
N ILE A 188 8.31 -25.65 3.61
CA ILE A 188 7.85 -25.98 2.24
C ILE A 188 6.72 -27.02 2.30
N LYS A 189 6.91 -28.08 3.09
CA LYS A 189 5.90 -29.15 3.25
C LYS A 189 4.65 -28.69 3.99
N GLN A 190 4.72 -27.62 4.78
CA GLN A 190 3.61 -27.09 5.58
C GLN A 190 2.86 -25.94 4.90
N THR A 191 3.30 -25.49 3.73
CA THR A 191 2.70 -24.35 3.03
C THR A 191 2.29 -24.69 1.59
N ASP A 192 1.44 -23.85 1.00
CA ASP A 192 1.08 -23.88 -0.42
C ASP A 192 2.02 -23.00 -1.26
N ARG A 193 1.98 -23.15 -2.59
CA ARG A 193 2.80 -22.38 -3.55
C ARG A 193 2.68 -20.86 -3.36
N TYR A 194 1.49 -20.31 -3.12
CA TYR A 194 1.35 -18.85 -2.92
C TYR A 194 2.15 -18.37 -1.68
N ALA A 195 2.20 -19.21 -0.63
CA ALA A 195 2.99 -18.94 0.56
C ALA A 195 4.48 -19.07 0.31
N HIS A 196 4.93 -19.99 -0.55
CA HIS A 196 6.34 -20.04 -0.95
C HIS A 196 6.79 -18.74 -1.62
N LEU A 197 5.99 -18.23 -2.55
CA LEU A 197 6.29 -16.98 -3.25
C LEU A 197 6.28 -15.79 -2.28
N GLY A 198 5.27 -15.70 -1.41
CA GLY A 198 5.15 -14.63 -0.42
C GLY A 198 6.28 -14.60 0.61
N LEU A 199 6.66 -15.76 1.14
CA LEU A 199 7.76 -15.89 2.11
C LEU A 199 9.12 -15.55 1.47
N ALA A 200 9.34 -15.97 0.22
CA ALA A 200 10.54 -15.60 -0.52
C ALA A 200 10.62 -14.08 -0.77
N ALA A 201 9.52 -13.47 -1.21
CA ALA A 201 9.43 -12.02 -1.38
C ALA A 201 9.66 -11.26 -0.05
N ALA A 202 9.10 -11.76 1.06
CA ALA A 202 9.33 -11.15 2.38
C ALA A 202 10.80 -11.21 2.80
N LYS A 203 11.50 -12.33 2.57
CA LYS A 203 12.94 -12.44 2.85
C LYS A 203 13.77 -11.51 1.98
N LEU A 204 13.44 -11.40 0.69
CA LEU A 204 14.08 -10.44 -0.21
C LEU A 204 13.89 -8.99 0.27
N ALA A 205 12.67 -8.62 0.69
CA ALA A 205 12.38 -7.29 1.20
C ALA A 205 13.12 -6.97 2.51
N LEU A 206 13.25 -7.94 3.42
CA LEU A 206 13.99 -7.79 4.67
C LEU A 206 15.51 -7.70 4.45
N TRP A 207 16.05 -8.50 3.53
CA TRP A 207 17.46 -8.37 3.14
C TRP A 207 17.75 -7.00 2.53
N ASP A 208 16.83 -6.49 1.72
CA ASP A 208 16.94 -5.18 1.11
C ASP A 208 16.85 -4.04 2.15
N SER A 209 15.93 -4.13 3.11
CA SER A 209 15.76 -3.10 4.15
C SER A 209 16.91 -3.02 5.15
N ARG A 210 17.71 -4.09 5.24
CA ARG A 210 18.77 -4.27 6.25
C ARG A 210 18.25 -4.05 7.67
N LEU A 211 17.00 -4.45 7.91
CA LEU A 211 16.39 -4.35 9.23
C LEU A 211 17.00 -5.42 10.14
N ASP A 212 17.59 -4.99 11.25
CA ASP A 212 18.08 -5.90 12.28
C ASP A 212 17.01 -6.14 13.35
N LEU A 213 16.28 -7.25 13.20
CA LEU A 213 15.19 -7.61 14.11
C LEU A 213 15.61 -7.85 15.56
N ALA A 214 16.92 -7.97 15.86
CA ALA A 214 17.41 -8.11 17.23
C ALA A 214 17.35 -6.80 18.02
N GLU A 215 17.48 -5.66 17.33
CA GLU A 215 17.50 -4.31 17.92
C GLU A 215 16.11 -3.68 18.01
N GLU A 216 15.08 -4.40 17.55
CA GLU A 216 13.73 -3.87 17.40
C GLU A 216 12.74 -4.42 18.43
N ASP A 217 11.76 -3.59 18.80
CA ASP A 217 10.61 -4.06 19.56
C ASP A 217 9.65 -4.86 18.67
N LYS A 218 9.69 -6.18 18.80
CA LYS A 218 8.86 -7.11 18.02
C LYS A 218 7.35 -6.93 18.21
N TYR A 219 6.90 -6.25 19.27
CA TYR A 219 5.48 -5.90 19.46
C TYR A 219 5.04 -4.73 18.58
N MET A 220 6.00 -3.92 18.10
CA MET A 220 5.78 -2.79 17.20
C MET A 220 6.10 -3.12 15.73
N ILE A 221 6.34 -4.39 15.41
CA ILE A 221 6.50 -4.89 14.04
C ILE A 221 5.29 -5.75 13.68
N GLY A 222 4.56 -5.31 12.65
CA GLY A 222 3.41 -6.03 12.10
C GLY A 222 3.67 -6.69 10.74
N VAL A 223 2.69 -7.47 10.31
CA VAL A 223 2.63 -8.10 8.99
C VAL A 223 1.22 -7.92 8.42
N CYS A 224 1.11 -7.44 7.17
CA CYS A 224 -0.18 -7.22 6.51
C CYS A 224 -0.09 -7.62 5.04
N ILE A 225 -0.57 -8.81 4.67
CA ILE A 225 -0.39 -9.37 3.32
C ILE A 225 -1.73 -9.54 2.61
N GLY A 226 -1.77 -9.13 1.35
CA GLY A 226 -2.90 -9.34 0.45
C GLY A 226 -2.82 -10.68 -0.30
N THR A 227 -3.96 -11.33 -0.47
CA THR A 227 -4.12 -12.46 -1.41
C THR A 227 -5.58 -12.51 -1.89
N GLY A 228 -5.81 -12.90 -3.14
CA GLY A 228 -7.15 -13.08 -3.67
C GLY A 228 -7.73 -14.44 -3.30
N LEU A 229 -6.95 -15.52 -3.49
CA LEU A 229 -7.46 -16.89 -3.45
C LEU A 229 -6.86 -17.75 -2.33
N GLY A 230 -5.73 -17.33 -1.74
CA GLY A 230 -5.01 -18.15 -0.76
C GLY A 230 -4.40 -19.41 -1.37
N GLY A 231 -4.36 -20.50 -0.62
CA GLY A 231 -3.68 -21.75 -1.02
C GLY A 231 -4.51 -22.63 -1.94
N ILE A 232 -4.88 -22.10 -3.12
CA ILE A 232 -5.84 -22.73 -4.02
C ILE A 232 -5.29 -24.01 -4.68
N LEU A 233 -3.99 -24.07 -4.98
CA LEU A 233 -3.36 -25.27 -5.56
C LEU A 233 -3.52 -26.47 -4.62
N PHE A 234 -3.10 -26.31 -3.36
CA PHE A 234 -3.26 -27.35 -2.36
C PHE A 234 -4.74 -27.69 -2.11
N HIS A 235 -5.62 -26.70 -2.12
CA HIS A 235 -7.06 -26.93 -1.94
C HIS A 235 -7.63 -27.82 -3.06
N GLU A 236 -7.30 -27.56 -4.31
CA GLU A 236 -7.72 -28.38 -5.46
C GLU A 236 -7.20 -29.82 -5.35
N GLU A 237 -5.94 -29.99 -4.96
CA GLU A 237 -5.34 -31.31 -4.75
C GLU A 237 -6.04 -32.11 -3.63
N GLN A 238 -6.41 -31.46 -2.51
CA GLN A 238 -7.11 -32.14 -1.43
C GLN A 238 -8.53 -32.51 -1.84
N MET A 239 -9.25 -31.61 -2.53
CA MET A 239 -10.59 -31.89 -3.03
C MET A 239 -10.60 -33.10 -3.96
N ALA A 240 -9.64 -33.21 -4.88
CA ALA A 240 -9.52 -34.36 -5.76
C ALA A 240 -9.29 -35.68 -4.97
N LYS A 241 -8.42 -35.66 -3.97
CA LYS A 241 -8.14 -36.82 -3.10
C LYS A 241 -9.36 -37.24 -2.29
N ILE A 242 -10.10 -36.28 -1.74
CA ILE A 242 -11.31 -36.52 -0.94
C ILE A 242 -12.44 -37.09 -1.81
N ILE A 243 -12.66 -36.56 -3.00
CA ILE A 243 -13.70 -37.07 -3.92
C ILE A 243 -13.39 -38.52 -4.32
N GLN A 244 -12.13 -38.85 -4.57
CA GLN A 244 -11.71 -40.19 -5.00
C GLN A 244 -11.66 -41.22 -3.87
N GLY A 245 -11.31 -40.80 -2.64
CA GLY A 245 -10.96 -41.72 -1.55
C GLY A 245 -11.63 -41.44 -0.20
N GLY A 246 -12.54 -40.49 -0.14
CA GLY A 246 -13.24 -40.06 1.06
C GLY A 246 -12.44 -39.10 1.97
N PRO A 247 -13.08 -38.51 3.00
CA PRO A 247 -12.47 -37.49 3.86
C PRO A 247 -11.20 -37.93 4.61
N SER A 248 -10.99 -39.23 4.82
CA SER A 248 -9.78 -39.75 5.48
C SER A 248 -8.49 -39.59 4.65
N LYS A 249 -8.60 -39.15 3.39
CA LYS A 249 -7.46 -38.81 2.53
C LYS A 249 -6.99 -37.37 2.66
N ASP A 250 -7.72 -36.53 3.39
CA ASP A 250 -7.32 -35.15 3.61
C ASP A 250 -6.00 -35.07 4.40
N HIS A 251 -5.25 -34.01 4.15
CA HIS A 251 -3.98 -33.76 4.82
C HIS A 251 -4.22 -32.98 6.14
N PRO A 252 -3.62 -33.38 7.27
CA PRO A 252 -3.85 -32.71 8.57
C PRO A 252 -3.54 -31.20 8.61
N ALA A 253 -2.64 -30.73 7.74
CA ALA A 253 -2.36 -29.31 7.54
C ALA A 253 -3.30 -28.60 6.54
N GLY A 254 -4.50 -29.15 6.31
CA GLY A 254 -5.51 -28.64 5.37
C GLY A 254 -5.77 -27.15 5.50
N ILE A 255 -6.42 -26.76 6.60
CA ILE A 255 -6.79 -25.37 6.86
C ILE A 255 -5.58 -24.41 6.91
N PRO A 256 -4.49 -24.71 7.66
CA PRO A 256 -3.34 -23.81 7.71
C PRO A 256 -2.68 -23.53 6.35
N LYS A 257 -2.76 -24.44 5.39
CA LYS A 257 -2.21 -24.25 4.04
C LYS A 257 -3.08 -23.41 3.12
N ILE A 258 -4.39 -23.60 3.20
CA ILE A 258 -5.33 -22.94 2.28
C ILE A 258 -5.73 -21.54 2.74
N ALA A 259 -5.71 -21.30 4.07
CA ALA A 259 -6.24 -20.08 4.65
C ALA A 259 -5.47 -18.84 4.15
N PRO A 260 -6.15 -17.75 3.74
CA PRO A 260 -5.52 -16.52 3.24
C PRO A 260 -4.45 -15.91 4.16
N ASN A 261 -4.54 -16.19 5.47
CA ASN A 261 -3.59 -15.71 6.47
C ASN A 261 -2.34 -16.58 6.65
N ALA A 262 -2.12 -17.61 5.83
CA ALA A 262 -0.94 -18.45 5.97
C ALA A 262 0.36 -17.67 5.72
N VAL A 263 0.43 -16.82 4.69
CA VAL A 263 1.62 -16.00 4.42
C VAL A 263 1.97 -15.08 5.61
N PRO A 264 1.08 -14.17 6.06
CA PRO A 264 1.44 -13.25 7.13
C PRO A 264 1.63 -13.98 8.49
N GLY A 265 0.91 -15.09 8.70
CA GLY A 265 1.13 -16.00 9.84
C GLY A 265 2.53 -16.60 9.86
N HIS A 266 3.00 -17.16 8.74
CA HIS A 266 4.32 -17.77 8.66
C HIS A 266 5.46 -16.74 8.73
N ILE A 267 5.29 -15.55 8.15
CA ILE A 267 6.26 -14.45 8.32
C ILE A 267 6.39 -14.10 9.81
N ALA A 268 5.28 -13.92 10.52
CA ALA A 268 5.30 -13.59 11.94
C ALA A 268 5.94 -14.70 12.79
N ILE A 269 5.62 -15.97 12.49
CA ILE A 269 6.19 -17.14 13.20
C ILE A 269 7.70 -17.25 12.96
N GLU A 270 8.16 -17.18 11.70
CA GLU A 270 9.58 -17.33 11.37
C GLU A 270 10.45 -16.22 11.98
N LEU A 271 9.91 -15.01 12.10
CA LEU A 271 10.65 -13.82 12.56
C LEU A 271 10.38 -13.47 14.04
N GLY A 272 9.40 -14.13 14.67
CA GLY A 272 8.97 -13.90 16.04
C GLY A 272 8.26 -12.56 16.26
N LEU A 273 7.56 -12.06 15.24
CA LEU A 273 6.86 -10.77 15.28
C LEU A 273 5.55 -10.89 16.06
N LYS A 274 5.26 -9.89 16.89
CA LYS A 274 4.15 -9.91 17.85
C LYS A 274 3.19 -8.73 17.71
N GLY A 275 3.43 -7.84 16.74
CA GLY A 275 2.51 -6.77 16.39
C GLY A 275 1.32 -7.26 15.58
N ILE A 276 0.66 -6.32 14.91
CA ILE A 276 -0.53 -6.58 14.07
C ILE A 276 -0.22 -7.62 12.99
N ASN A 277 -1.10 -8.61 12.83
CA ASN A 277 -0.95 -9.67 11.82
C ASN A 277 -2.26 -9.82 11.05
N LEU A 278 -2.29 -9.38 9.78
CA LEU A 278 -3.50 -9.30 8.97
C LEU A 278 -3.32 -9.94 7.60
N ALA A 279 -4.42 -10.50 7.09
CA ALA A 279 -4.59 -10.90 5.71
C ALA A 279 -5.75 -10.13 5.08
N ILE A 280 -5.51 -9.51 3.92
CA ILE A 280 -6.52 -8.74 3.19
C ILE A 280 -6.91 -9.47 1.91
N SER A 281 -8.22 -9.67 1.70
CA SER A 281 -8.73 -10.31 0.49
C SER A 281 -9.81 -9.44 -0.16
N THR A 282 -9.41 -8.75 -1.23
CA THR A 282 -10.24 -7.93 -2.12
C THR A 282 -9.90 -8.22 -3.59
N VAL A 283 -9.58 -9.49 -3.88
CA VAL A 283 -9.17 -9.99 -5.20
C VAL A 283 -7.99 -9.19 -5.76
N CYS A 284 -8.12 -8.53 -6.91
CA CYS A 284 -7.01 -7.86 -7.59
C CYS A 284 -6.47 -6.65 -6.82
N ALA A 285 -7.28 -6.08 -5.92
CA ALA A 285 -6.89 -4.96 -5.08
C ALA A 285 -6.31 -5.40 -3.72
N SER A 286 -6.17 -6.71 -3.45
CA SER A 286 -5.77 -7.23 -2.14
C SER A 286 -4.46 -6.61 -1.63
N SER A 287 -3.38 -6.67 -2.41
CA SER A 287 -2.08 -6.14 -1.96
C SER A 287 -2.05 -4.62 -1.85
N ALA A 288 -2.75 -3.90 -2.74
CA ALA A 288 -2.83 -2.44 -2.67
C ALA A 288 -3.58 -2.00 -1.41
N ASN A 289 -4.70 -2.66 -1.08
CA ASN A 289 -5.39 -2.44 0.19
C ASN A 289 -4.52 -2.84 1.38
N ALA A 290 -3.79 -3.96 1.32
CA ALA A 290 -2.87 -4.38 2.40
C ALA A 290 -1.81 -3.31 2.69
N ILE A 291 -1.21 -2.73 1.64
CA ILE A 291 -0.25 -1.63 1.75
C ILE A 291 -0.91 -0.37 2.32
N GLY A 292 -2.10 0.00 1.84
CA GLY A 292 -2.86 1.14 2.36
C GLY A 292 -3.24 0.99 3.84
N GLN A 293 -3.68 -0.20 4.25
CA GLN A 293 -3.93 -0.51 5.66
C GLN A 293 -2.64 -0.45 6.48
N ALA A 294 -1.52 -0.96 5.96
CA ALA A 294 -0.23 -0.89 6.64
C ALA A 294 0.23 0.57 6.82
N PHE A 295 0.05 1.40 5.79
CA PHE A 295 0.25 2.84 5.84
C PHE A 295 -0.57 3.48 6.97
N ASP A 296 -1.88 3.21 7.04
CA ASP A 296 -2.73 3.77 8.10
C ASP A 296 -2.33 3.29 9.50
N ILE A 297 -1.97 2.02 9.67
CA ILE A 297 -1.54 1.46 10.96
C ILE A 297 -0.29 2.19 11.48
N ILE A 298 0.71 2.42 10.63
CA ILE A 298 1.93 3.14 11.03
C ILE A 298 1.60 4.62 11.29
N ARG A 299 0.81 5.26 10.43
CA ARG A 299 0.38 6.66 10.60
C ARG A 299 -0.31 6.91 11.93
N LEU A 300 -1.17 5.97 12.33
CA LEU A 300 -1.90 5.97 13.59
C LEU A 300 -1.05 5.49 14.79
N LYS A 301 0.27 5.37 14.63
CA LYS A 301 1.24 4.98 15.66
C LYS A 301 0.97 3.60 16.30
N ARG A 302 0.26 2.71 15.59
CA ARG A 302 -0.04 1.34 16.05
C ARG A 302 1.04 0.32 15.70
N ALA A 303 2.00 0.71 14.87
CA ALA A 303 3.22 -0.03 14.57
C ALA A 303 4.34 0.97 14.20
N ASN A 304 5.60 0.56 14.35
CA ASN A 304 6.75 1.27 13.80
C ASN A 304 7.12 0.72 12.42
N ILE A 305 6.93 -0.58 12.22
CA ILE A 305 7.33 -1.31 11.01
C ILE A 305 6.20 -2.24 10.62
N ILE A 306 5.88 -2.33 9.33
CA ILE A 306 4.99 -3.37 8.80
C ILE A 306 5.58 -3.98 7.54
N ILE A 307 5.69 -5.31 7.55
CA ILE A 307 5.98 -6.11 6.36
C ILE A 307 4.66 -6.30 5.60
N THR A 308 4.53 -5.71 4.41
CA THR A 308 3.26 -5.67 3.68
C THR A 308 3.41 -5.93 2.19
N GLY A 309 2.34 -6.32 1.50
CA GLY A 309 2.38 -6.61 0.07
C GLY A 309 1.32 -7.61 -0.33
N GLY A 310 1.64 -8.54 -1.21
CA GLY A 310 0.75 -9.66 -1.54
C GLY A 310 1.41 -10.81 -2.27
N ALA A 311 0.72 -11.95 -2.29
CA ALA A 311 1.15 -13.16 -2.95
C ALA A 311 -0.04 -13.92 -3.56
N GLU A 312 0.17 -14.50 -4.74
CA GLU A 312 -0.82 -15.30 -5.44
C GLU A 312 -0.16 -16.42 -6.27
N ALA A 313 -0.77 -17.60 -6.30
CA ALA A 313 -0.40 -18.69 -7.20
C ALA A 313 -1.65 -19.33 -7.83
N PRO A 314 -2.36 -18.61 -8.73
CA PRO A 314 -3.68 -19.00 -9.20
C PRO A 314 -3.65 -19.91 -10.45
N ILE A 315 -2.46 -20.30 -10.92
CA ILE A 315 -2.28 -21.10 -12.14
C ILE A 315 -2.53 -22.58 -11.80
N THR A 316 -3.80 -22.93 -11.67
CA THR A 316 -4.27 -24.26 -11.27
C THR A 316 -5.44 -24.69 -12.17
N PRO A 317 -5.70 -26.00 -12.35
CA PRO A 317 -6.72 -26.48 -13.28
C PRO A 317 -8.11 -25.88 -13.05
N PHE A 318 -8.60 -25.82 -11.80
CA PHE A 318 -9.94 -25.29 -11.51
C PHE A 318 -9.96 -23.76 -11.59
N THR A 319 -9.00 -23.06 -11.00
CA THR A 319 -8.96 -21.59 -11.08
C THR A 319 -8.87 -21.10 -12.53
N PHE A 320 -8.02 -21.75 -13.33
CA PHE A 320 -7.90 -21.42 -14.75
C PHE A 320 -9.19 -21.72 -15.51
N ALA A 321 -9.88 -22.83 -15.22
CA ALA A 321 -11.18 -23.15 -15.82
C ALA A 321 -12.25 -22.13 -15.46
N ALA A 322 -12.28 -21.67 -14.19
CA ALA A 322 -13.23 -20.68 -13.73
C ALA A 322 -13.06 -19.36 -14.49
N TYR A 323 -11.83 -18.83 -14.61
CA TYR A 323 -11.57 -17.61 -15.36
C TYR A 323 -11.75 -17.77 -16.88
N ASP A 324 -11.41 -18.93 -17.45
CA ASP A 324 -11.64 -19.24 -18.86
C ASP A 324 -13.14 -19.25 -19.19
N SER A 325 -13.97 -19.82 -18.30
CA SER A 325 -15.43 -19.85 -18.43
C SER A 325 -16.07 -18.46 -18.35
N LEU A 326 -15.47 -17.54 -17.59
CA LEU A 326 -15.87 -16.13 -17.49
C LEU A 326 -15.55 -15.31 -18.75
N ARG A 327 -14.80 -15.86 -19.71
CA ARG A 327 -14.37 -15.17 -20.95
C ARG A 327 -13.55 -13.90 -20.69
N VAL A 328 -12.80 -13.88 -19.60
CA VAL A 328 -11.94 -12.75 -19.21
C VAL A 328 -10.47 -12.97 -19.54
N LEU A 329 -10.08 -14.20 -19.88
CA LEU A 329 -8.72 -14.55 -20.30
C LEU A 329 -8.49 -14.29 -21.79
N SER A 330 -7.28 -13.88 -22.17
CA SER A 330 -6.87 -13.82 -23.58
C SER A 330 -6.89 -15.21 -24.21
N THR A 331 -7.45 -15.32 -25.42
CA THR A 331 -7.60 -16.60 -26.13
C THR A 331 -7.08 -16.56 -27.56
N LYS A 332 -7.05 -15.37 -28.18
CA LYS A 332 -6.66 -15.21 -29.59
C LYS A 332 -5.15 -15.32 -29.84
N ARG A 333 -4.34 -15.43 -28.78
CA ARG A 333 -2.88 -15.33 -28.84
C ARG A 333 -2.16 -16.52 -28.21
N ASN A 334 -2.84 -17.66 -28.11
CA ASN A 334 -2.23 -18.93 -27.68
C ASN A 334 -0.99 -19.30 -28.51
N ASN A 335 -0.96 -18.96 -29.80
CA ASN A 335 0.17 -19.26 -30.70
C ASN A 335 1.29 -18.21 -30.65
N SER A 336 1.12 -17.13 -29.87
CA SER A 336 2.12 -16.06 -29.69
C SER A 336 2.00 -15.49 -28.26
N PRO A 337 2.23 -16.31 -27.22
CA PRO A 337 1.90 -15.99 -25.84
C PRO A 337 2.51 -14.67 -25.36
N GLU A 338 3.76 -14.41 -25.73
CA GLU A 338 4.53 -13.24 -25.34
C GLU A 338 3.85 -11.91 -25.73
N SER A 339 3.00 -11.95 -26.76
CA SER A 339 2.26 -10.81 -27.26
C SER A 339 0.86 -10.62 -26.63
N ALA A 340 0.36 -11.59 -25.86
CA ALA A 340 -1.05 -11.69 -25.49
C ALA A 340 -1.51 -10.57 -24.56
N SER A 341 -0.75 -10.27 -23.51
CA SER A 341 -1.05 -9.15 -22.62
C SER A 341 -0.69 -7.83 -23.33
N ARG A 342 -1.71 -7.09 -23.77
CA ARG A 342 -1.60 -5.81 -24.49
C ARG A 342 -2.55 -4.74 -23.92
N PRO A 343 -2.27 -4.22 -22.73
CA PRO A 343 -3.11 -3.18 -22.15
C PRO A 343 -3.32 -2.00 -23.10
N PHE A 344 -4.55 -1.48 -23.14
CA PHE A 344 -4.99 -0.32 -23.93
C PHE A 344 -4.96 -0.46 -25.46
N ASP A 345 -4.43 -1.57 -25.98
CA ASP A 345 -4.40 -1.85 -27.42
C ASP A 345 -5.79 -2.25 -27.95
N LEU A 346 -6.17 -1.80 -29.14
CA LEU A 346 -7.48 -2.07 -29.75
C LEU A 346 -7.80 -3.58 -29.86
N ASP A 347 -6.77 -4.40 -30.09
CA ASP A 347 -6.87 -5.83 -30.32
C ASP A 347 -6.76 -6.66 -29.03
N ARG A 348 -6.85 -6.02 -27.86
CA ARG A 348 -6.94 -6.71 -26.57
C ARG A 348 -8.22 -7.56 -26.48
N ASP A 349 -8.10 -8.72 -25.87
CA ASP A 349 -9.18 -9.73 -25.81
C ASP A 349 -9.36 -10.37 -24.44
N GLY A 350 -8.61 -9.95 -23.42
CA GLY A 350 -8.66 -10.50 -22.07
C GLY A 350 -7.31 -10.37 -21.38
N PHE A 351 -7.30 -10.54 -20.06
CA PHE A 351 -6.05 -10.53 -19.29
C PHE A 351 -5.32 -11.88 -19.41
N VAL A 352 -4.04 -11.90 -19.08
CA VAL A 352 -3.27 -13.15 -18.94
C VAL A 352 -3.10 -13.46 -17.47
N LEU A 353 -3.54 -14.64 -17.00
CA LEU A 353 -3.41 -15.02 -15.60
C LEU A 353 -1.93 -15.22 -15.23
N SER A 354 -1.54 -14.78 -14.03
CA SER A 354 -0.16 -14.86 -13.54
C SER A 354 -0.11 -15.25 -12.07
N GLU A 355 1.05 -15.73 -11.66
CA GLU A 355 1.44 -15.91 -10.26
C GLU A 355 2.58 -14.96 -9.86
N GLY A 356 2.78 -14.77 -8.56
CA GLY A 356 3.91 -14.05 -8.00
C GLY A 356 3.66 -13.43 -6.65
N ALA A 357 4.65 -12.71 -6.16
CA ALA A 357 4.59 -11.99 -4.90
C ALA A 357 5.40 -10.70 -4.95
N GLY A 358 4.87 -9.68 -4.28
CA GLY A 358 5.58 -8.43 -3.99
C GLY A 358 5.43 -8.13 -2.51
N VAL A 359 6.54 -7.85 -1.82
CA VAL A 359 6.56 -7.48 -0.40
C VAL A 359 7.44 -6.25 -0.22
N LEU A 360 6.98 -5.36 0.65
CA LEU A 360 7.56 -4.08 1.02
C LEU A 360 7.79 -4.08 2.53
N VAL A 361 8.85 -3.42 2.97
CA VAL A 361 9.02 -3.04 4.38
C VAL A 361 8.63 -1.57 4.49
N LEU A 362 7.54 -1.30 5.21
CA LEU A 362 7.12 0.05 5.55
C LEU A 362 7.58 0.41 6.95
N GLU A 363 8.06 1.64 7.12
CA GLU A 363 8.55 2.16 8.40
C GLU A 363 8.04 3.57 8.67
N ASP A 364 7.90 3.88 9.95
CA ASP A 364 7.93 5.27 10.41
C ASP A 364 9.22 5.96 9.92
N LEU A 365 9.10 7.18 9.39
CA LEU A 365 10.25 7.91 8.84
C LEU A 365 11.35 8.13 9.88
N GLU A 366 10.99 8.56 11.10
CA GLU A 366 12.01 8.84 12.13
C GLU A 366 12.71 7.55 12.55
N HIS A 367 11.98 6.45 12.61
CA HIS A 367 12.55 5.12 12.80
C HIS A 367 13.57 4.78 11.71
N ALA A 368 13.18 4.88 10.44
CA ALA A 368 14.03 4.62 9.30
C ALA A 368 15.31 5.49 9.32
N GLN A 369 15.16 6.78 9.66
CA GLN A 369 16.28 7.71 9.80
C GLN A 369 17.23 7.33 10.94
N ARG A 370 16.70 6.99 12.13
CA ARG A 370 17.52 6.61 13.30
C ARG A 370 18.42 5.43 13.02
N ARG A 371 17.95 4.42 12.28
CA ARG A 371 18.75 3.25 11.90
C ARG A 371 19.55 3.42 10.60
N GLY A 372 19.51 4.59 9.97
CA GLY A 372 20.21 4.88 8.72
C GLY A 372 19.71 4.05 7.52
N ALA A 373 18.41 3.76 7.47
CA ALA A 373 17.80 2.97 6.41
C ALA A 373 17.93 3.65 5.04
N HIS A 374 18.06 2.86 3.99
CA HIS A 374 17.82 3.37 2.64
C HIS A 374 16.31 3.59 2.45
N ILE A 375 15.92 4.81 2.08
CA ILE A 375 14.53 5.17 1.84
C ILE A 375 14.27 5.27 0.33
N TYR A 376 13.39 4.42 -0.18
CA TYR A 376 13.01 4.39 -1.59
C TYR A 376 11.99 5.47 -1.94
N ALA A 377 10.94 5.61 -1.13
CA ALA A 377 9.87 6.57 -1.33
C ALA A 377 9.06 6.71 -0.04
N GLU A 378 8.33 7.81 0.06
CA GLU A 378 7.28 8.04 1.06
C GLU A 378 5.93 7.69 0.45
N ILE A 379 5.08 6.94 1.16
CA ILE A 379 3.67 6.82 0.80
C ILE A 379 2.99 8.07 1.35
N ILE A 380 2.36 8.85 0.48
CA ILE A 380 1.71 10.12 0.86
C ILE A 380 0.20 10.08 0.74
N GLY A 381 -0.36 9.13 -0.03
CA GLY A 381 -1.81 9.02 -0.20
C GLY A 381 -2.26 7.60 -0.46
N TYR A 382 -3.43 7.27 0.04
CA TYR A 382 -4.12 6.01 -0.17
C TYR A 382 -5.62 6.28 -0.29
N GLY A 383 -6.23 5.74 -1.33
CA GLY A 383 -7.68 5.73 -1.51
C GLY A 383 -8.17 4.29 -1.64
N ALA A 384 -9.34 4.00 -1.06
CA ALA A 384 -10.08 2.77 -1.28
C ALA A 384 -11.58 3.06 -1.41
N THR A 385 -12.24 2.40 -2.37
CA THR A 385 -13.68 2.56 -2.61
C THR A 385 -14.31 1.23 -3.03
N SER A 386 -15.62 1.12 -2.83
CA SER A 386 -16.43 0.15 -3.56
C SER A 386 -17.30 0.82 -4.61
N GLY A 387 -17.30 0.28 -5.83
CA GLY A 387 -18.22 0.72 -6.89
C GLY A 387 -19.66 0.24 -6.70
N ALA A 388 -19.90 -0.74 -5.83
CA ALA A 388 -21.23 -1.30 -5.54
C ALA A 388 -22.09 -1.60 -6.80
N TYR A 389 -21.43 -2.02 -7.89
CA TYR A 389 -22.05 -2.12 -9.22
C TYR A 389 -22.24 -3.58 -9.66
N HIS A 390 -21.15 -4.32 -9.83
CA HIS A 390 -21.18 -5.71 -10.30
C HIS A 390 -19.97 -6.50 -9.80
N MET A 391 -20.09 -7.83 -9.72
CA MET A 391 -19.03 -8.71 -9.21
C MET A 391 -17.82 -8.81 -10.14
N VAL A 392 -18.00 -8.66 -11.46
CA VAL A 392 -16.94 -8.90 -12.46
C VAL A 392 -16.74 -7.73 -13.41
N VAL A 393 -17.78 -6.92 -13.62
CA VAL A 393 -17.80 -5.86 -14.64
C VAL A 393 -17.60 -4.55 -13.92
N PRO A 394 -16.63 -3.70 -14.32
CA PRO A 394 -16.45 -2.39 -13.71
C PRO A 394 -17.64 -1.49 -14.04
N ASP A 395 -17.86 -0.46 -13.22
CA ASP A 395 -18.86 0.57 -13.53
C ASP A 395 -18.50 1.24 -14.87
N PRO A 396 -19.38 1.19 -15.89
CA PRO A 396 -19.10 1.77 -17.21
C PRO A 396 -18.94 3.29 -17.19
N THR A 397 -19.36 3.98 -16.13
CA THR A 397 -19.14 5.42 -15.96
C THR A 397 -17.71 5.74 -15.50
N GLY A 398 -17.02 4.78 -14.89
CA GLY A 398 -15.72 4.99 -14.24
C GLY A 398 -15.74 5.92 -13.04
N ASP A 399 -16.91 6.19 -12.43
CA ASP A 399 -17.02 7.08 -11.27
C ASP A 399 -16.26 6.52 -10.06
N ASP A 400 -16.37 5.22 -9.80
CA ASP A 400 -15.70 4.53 -8.69
C ASP A 400 -14.16 4.56 -8.85
N ALA A 401 -13.65 4.27 -10.04
CA ALA A 401 -12.24 4.40 -10.40
C ALA A 401 -11.76 5.86 -10.31
N SER A 402 -12.61 6.83 -10.69
CA SER A 402 -12.28 8.25 -10.54
C SER A 402 -12.23 8.66 -9.08
N ARG A 403 -13.19 8.21 -8.27
CA ARG A 403 -13.33 8.55 -6.86
C ARG A 403 -12.15 8.03 -6.05
N VAL A 404 -11.71 6.80 -6.27
CA VAL A 404 -10.56 6.26 -5.53
C VAL A 404 -9.28 7.05 -5.79
N MET A 405 -9.04 7.50 -7.04
CA MET A 405 -7.89 8.34 -7.37
C MET A 405 -8.01 9.72 -6.72
N ARG A 406 -9.21 10.32 -6.70
CA ARG A 406 -9.44 11.60 -6.00
C ARG A 406 -9.19 11.48 -4.50
N LEU A 407 -9.68 10.42 -3.84
CA LEU A 407 -9.42 10.18 -2.43
C LEU A 407 -7.93 10.04 -2.13
N ALA A 408 -7.18 9.32 -2.97
CA ALA A 408 -5.74 9.20 -2.81
C ALA A 408 -5.02 10.56 -2.99
N LEU A 409 -5.45 11.39 -3.96
CA LEU A 409 -4.92 12.75 -4.17
C LEU A 409 -5.25 13.70 -3.00
N GLU A 410 -6.48 13.61 -2.47
CA GLU A 410 -6.95 14.36 -1.31
C GLU A 410 -6.14 14.00 -0.06
N GLU A 411 -5.93 12.71 0.20
CA GLU A 411 -5.11 12.23 1.31
C GLU A 411 -3.65 12.68 1.18
N ALA A 412 -3.11 12.66 -0.04
CA ALA A 412 -1.80 13.18 -0.37
C ALA A 412 -1.69 14.71 -0.29
N GLY A 413 -2.82 15.42 -0.25
CA GLY A 413 -2.85 16.89 -0.26
C GLY A 413 -2.26 17.51 -1.53
N ILE A 414 -2.36 16.82 -2.67
CA ILE A 414 -1.82 17.29 -3.96
C ILE A 414 -2.92 17.45 -5.01
N ARG A 415 -2.64 18.27 -6.02
CA ARG A 415 -3.49 18.41 -7.21
C ARG A 415 -3.12 17.33 -8.26
N PRO A 416 -4.03 16.98 -9.18
CA PRO A 416 -3.75 16.03 -10.25
C PRO A 416 -2.47 16.34 -11.05
N GLU A 417 -2.19 17.61 -11.32
CA GLU A 417 -0.99 18.06 -12.05
C GLU A 417 0.33 17.87 -11.27
N GLY A 418 0.25 17.46 -10.00
CA GLY A 418 1.41 17.10 -9.20
C GLY A 418 1.93 15.68 -9.47
N VAL A 419 1.16 14.83 -10.15
CA VAL A 419 1.55 13.44 -10.46
C VAL A 419 2.39 13.41 -11.73
N ASP A 420 3.59 12.85 -11.67
CA ASP A 420 4.52 12.77 -12.80
C ASP A 420 4.36 11.46 -13.61
N TYR A 421 3.82 10.40 -12.99
CA TYR A 421 3.66 9.08 -13.60
C TYR A 421 2.50 8.31 -12.97
N LEU A 422 1.76 7.54 -13.78
CA LEU A 422 0.70 6.65 -13.32
C LEU A 422 0.95 5.22 -13.81
N ASN A 423 1.17 4.29 -12.88
CA ASN A 423 1.14 2.86 -13.16
C ASN A 423 -0.31 2.37 -13.07
N ALA A 424 -0.90 2.08 -14.22
CA ALA A 424 -2.31 1.78 -14.35
C ALA A 424 -2.62 0.35 -13.91
N ASN A 425 -3.90 0.08 -13.60
CA ASN A 425 -4.37 -1.29 -13.47
C ASN A 425 -4.21 -2.01 -14.82
N GLY A 426 -4.65 -1.42 -15.94
CA GLY A 426 -4.36 -1.85 -17.30
C GLY A 426 -4.35 -3.36 -17.51
N ALA A 427 -5.49 -4.01 -17.28
CA ALA A 427 -5.60 -5.47 -17.26
C ALA A 427 -5.63 -6.11 -18.66
N SER A 428 -5.64 -5.33 -19.76
CA SER A 428 -5.80 -5.84 -21.12
C SER A 428 -7.20 -6.41 -21.39
N THR A 429 -8.21 -5.97 -20.63
CA THR A 429 -9.61 -6.26 -20.94
C THR A 429 -10.26 -5.05 -21.62
N ARG A 430 -11.23 -5.30 -22.51
CA ARG A 430 -11.88 -4.23 -23.28
C ARG A 430 -12.52 -3.17 -22.38
N VAL A 431 -13.26 -3.63 -21.37
CA VAL A 431 -14.03 -2.77 -20.48
C VAL A 431 -13.11 -2.06 -19.47
N ASN A 432 -12.20 -2.77 -18.80
CA ASN A 432 -11.31 -2.17 -17.79
C ASN A 432 -10.50 -1.01 -18.39
N ASP A 433 -9.77 -1.27 -19.48
CA ASP A 433 -8.80 -0.31 -19.99
C ASP A 433 -9.47 0.96 -20.53
N LYS A 434 -10.70 0.81 -21.07
CA LYS A 434 -11.56 1.92 -21.48
C LYS A 434 -12.04 2.72 -20.27
N VAL A 435 -12.62 2.04 -19.28
CA VAL A 435 -13.16 2.69 -18.07
C VAL A 435 -12.05 3.39 -17.28
N GLU A 436 -10.90 2.75 -17.14
CA GLU A 436 -9.73 3.34 -16.48
C GLU A 436 -9.23 4.58 -17.24
N THR A 437 -9.17 4.54 -18.58
CA THR A 437 -8.83 5.72 -19.38
C THR A 437 -9.82 6.87 -19.15
N GLN A 438 -11.12 6.57 -19.13
CA GLN A 438 -12.17 7.57 -18.86
C GLN A 438 -12.04 8.15 -17.45
N ALA A 439 -11.78 7.32 -16.46
CA ALA A 439 -11.57 7.75 -15.08
C ALA A 439 -10.33 8.64 -14.94
N ILE A 440 -9.21 8.28 -15.59
CA ILE A 440 -8.01 9.12 -15.61
C ILE A 440 -8.33 10.49 -16.22
N LYS A 441 -9.04 10.54 -17.36
CA LYS A 441 -9.48 11.82 -17.95
C LYS A 441 -10.39 12.63 -17.01
N ALA A 442 -11.28 11.96 -16.27
CA ALA A 442 -12.20 12.63 -15.34
C ALA A 442 -11.50 13.20 -14.09
N VAL A 443 -10.36 12.64 -13.70
CA VAL A 443 -9.57 13.10 -12.54
C VAL A 443 -8.53 14.14 -12.94
N PHE A 444 -7.79 13.88 -14.01
CA PHE A 444 -6.65 14.69 -14.45
C PHE A 444 -7.03 15.74 -15.51
N GLY A 445 -8.25 15.71 -16.05
CA GLY A 445 -8.72 16.67 -17.04
C GLY A 445 -7.80 16.75 -18.26
N LYS A 446 -7.42 17.97 -18.67
CA LYS A 446 -6.49 18.17 -19.80
C LYS A 446 -5.08 17.63 -19.50
N TYR A 447 -4.67 17.57 -18.24
CA TYR A 447 -3.35 17.08 -17.86
C TYR A 447 -3.18 15.58 -18.15
N ALA A 448 -4.27 14.81 -18.23
CA ALA A 448 -4.26 13.39 -18.57
C ALA A 448 -3.48 13.07 -19.87
N TYR A 449 -3.55 13.94 -20.87
CA TYR A 449 -2.87 13.75 -22.16
C TYR A 449 -1.36 14.00 -22.12
N ASN A 450 -0.86 14.63 -21.06
CA ASN A 450 0.56 14.89 -20.82
C ASN A 450 1.15 13.99 -19.74
N LEU A 451 0.30 13.24 -19.02
CA LEU A 451 0.70 12.31 -17.97
C LEU A 451 1.15 11.00 -18.60
N PRO A 452 2.42 10.59 -18.47
CA PRO A 452 2.85 9.27 -18.88
C PRO A 452 2.16 8.20 -18.02
N ILE A 453 1.59 7.22 -18.69
CA ILE A 453 0.89 6.08 -18.09
C ILE A 453 1.55 4.81 -18.59
N SER A 454 1.70 3.78 -17.77
CA SER A 454 2.05 2.46 -18.29
C SER A 454 1.31 1.35 -17.54
N SER A 455 1.24 0.17 -18.13
CA SER A 455 0.82 -1.05 -17.42
C SER A 455 1.91 -2.10 -17.49
N THR A 456 2.54 -2.37 -16.34
CA THR A 456 3.55 -3.43 -16.21
C THR A 456 2.94 -4.82 -16.36
N LYS A 457 1.61 -4.98 -16.23
CA LYS A 457 0.88 -6.23 -16.54
C LYS A 457 1.07 -6.67 -18.00
N SER A 458 1.45 -5.77 -18.91
CA SER A 458 1.88 -6.12 -20.26
C SER A 458 3.05 -7.12 -20.28
N MET A 459 3.95 -7.05 -19.29
CA MET A 459 5.12 -7.91 -19.17
C MET A 459 4.88 -9.08 -18.21
N ILE A 460 4.20 -8.85 -17.09
CA ILE A 460 4.07 -9.84 -16.02
C ILE A 460 2.73 -10.57 -15.99
N GLY A 461 1.79 -10.24 -16.88
CA GLY A 461 0.40 -10.71 -16.74
C GLY A 461 -0.30 -10.11 -15.52
N HIS A 462 -1.41 -10.71 -15.12
CA HIS A 462 -2.21 -10.25 -13.98
C HIS A 462 -2.06 -11.18 -12.78
N LEU A 463 -1.30 -10.72 -11.78
CA LEU A 463 -0.97 -11.49 -10.56
C LEU A 463 -2.09 -11.46 -9.50
N LEU A 464 -3.33 -11.15 -9.90
CA LEU A 464 -4.49 -10.99 -9.01
C LEU A 464 -4.12 -10.26 -7.71
N GLY A 465 -4.22 -10.92 -6.55
CA GLY A 465 -4.00 -10.33 -5.24
C GLY A 465 -2.58 -9.86 -4.94
N ALA A 466 -1.58 -10.23 -5.74
CA ALA A 466 -0.20 -9.75 -5.61
C ALA A 466 0.12 -8.56 -6.54
N ALA A 467 -0.76 -8.25 -7.50
CA ALA A 467 -0.48 -7.31 -8.59
C ALA A 467 -0.10 -5.92 -8.08
N GLY A 468 -0.90 -5.34 -7.17
CA GLY A 468 -0.66 -3.99 -6.67
C GLY A 468 0.67 -3.80 -5.96
N ALA A 469 1.20 -4.82 -5.26
CA ALA A 469 2.51 -4.73 -4.63
C ALA A 469 3.65 -4.79 -5.64
N VAL A 470 3.58 -5.71 -6.62
CA VAL A 470 4.59 -5.83 -7.67
C VAL A 470 4.60 -4.58 -8.56
N GLU A 471 3.43 -4.02 -8.86
CA GLU A 471 3.26 -2.75 -9.57
C GLU A 471 3.82 -1.57 -8.80
N LEU A 472 3.56 -1.48 -7.48
CA LEU A 472 4.14 -0.42 -6.66
C LEU A 472 5.67 -0.51 -6.59
N ILE A 473 6.23 -1.73 -6.50
CA ILE A 473 7.68 -1.94 -6.57
C ILE A 473 8.25 -1.45 -7.91
N ALA A 474 7.61 -1.79 -9.04
CA ALA A 474 8.01 -1.28 -10.35
C ALA A 474 7.92 0.27 -10.43
N THR A 475 6.85 0.84 -9.87
CA THR A 475 6.64 2.29 -9.77
C THR A 475 7.78 2.94 -8.99
N VAL A 476 8.09 2.45 -7.79
CA VAL A 476 9.16 2.99 -6.94
C VAL A 476 10.53 2.90 -7.62
N LEU A 477 10.83 1.78 -8.28
CA LEU A 477 12.06 1.61 -9.05
C LEU A 477 12.13 2.59 -10.24
N ALA A 478 10.99 2.87 -10.89
CA ALA A 478 10.91 3.92 -11.92
C ALA A 478 11.28 5.30 -11.36
N MET A 479 10.78 5.66 -10.17
CA MET A 479 11.12 6.93 -9.50
C MET A 479 12.61 7.01 -9.17
N GLN A 480 13.18 5.93 -8.65
CA GLN A 480 14.61 5.88 -8.29
C GLN A 480 15.50 6.11 -9.50
N ASN A 481 15.12 5.56 -10.65
CA ASN A 481 15.92 5.61 -11.88
C ASN A 481 15.55 6.77 -12.83
N ASN A 482 14.42 7.46 -12.60
CA ASN A 482 13.79 8.39 -13.54
C ASN A 482 13.57 7.75 -14.94
N ILE A 483 13.13 6.48 -14.96
CA ILE A 483 12.83 5.75 -16.19
C ILE A 483 11.48 5.07 -16.01
N ILE A 484 10.55 5.33 -16.91
CA ILE A 484 9.20 4.76 -16.90
C ILE A 484 9.21 3.44 -17.68
N PRO A 485 8.77 2.31 -17.10
CA PRO A 485 8.66 1.04 -17.82
C PRO A 485 7.62 1.14 -18.96
N PRO A 486 7.78 0.35 -20.03
CA PRO A 486 6.85 0.40 -21.15
C PRO A 486 5.55 -0.37 -20.88
N THR A 487 4.50 0.00 -21.61
CA THR A 487 3.42 -0.93 -21.95
C THR A 487 3.82 -1.66 -23.23
N ILE A 488 4.29 -2.91 -23.13
CA ILE A 488 4.64 -3.71 -24.32
C ILE A 488 3.39 -4.20 -25.05
N ASN A 489 3.58 -4.69 -26.28
CA ASN A 489 2.53 -5.24 -27.14
C ASN A 489 1.46 -4.23 -27.60
N TYR A 490 1.72 -2.92 -27.44
CA TYR A 490 0.86 -1.86 -27.94
C TYR A 490 1.20 -1.57 -29.42
N GLN A 491 0.33 -2.01 -30.33
CA GLN A 491 0.54 -1.96 -31.78
C GLN A 491 -0.56 -1.15 -32.47
N THR A 492 -1.81 -1.31 -32.04
CA THR A 492 -2.99 -0.73 -32.66
C THR A 492 -3.65 0.24 -31.70
N LYS A 493 -3.69 1.53 -32.08
CA LYS A 493 -4.34 2.58 -31.29
C LYS A 493 -5.84 2.31 -31.14
N ASP A 494 -6.34 2.42 -29.92
CA ASP A 494 -7.77 2.37 -29.61
C ASP A 494 -8.32 3.80 -29.47
N PRO A 495 -9.36 4.21 -30.22
CA PRO A 495 -10.00 5.51 -30.04
C PRO A 495 -10.58 5.76 -28.64
N ASP A 496 -10.94 4.70 -27.91
CA ASP A 496 -11.42 4.80 -26.53
C ASP A 496 -10.26 4.88 -25.51
N CYS A 497 -9.04 4.51 -25.92
CA CYS A 497 -7.81 4.53 -25.10
C CYS A 497 -6.72 5.34 -25.82
N ASP A 498 -6.75 6.67 -25.65
CA ASP A 498 -6.00 7.66 -26.44
C ASP A 498 -4.97 8.47 -25.61
N LEU A 499 -4.63 8.02 -24.41
CA LEU A 499 -3.60 8.64 -23.57
C LEU A 499 -2.19 8.14 -23.92
N ASP A 500 -1.19 8.69 -23.23
CA ASP A 500 0.21 8.30 -23.42
C ASP A 500 0.57 7.07 -22.58
N TYR A 501 0.39 5.88 -23.16
CA TYR A 501 0.64 4.60 -22.47
C TYR A 501 2.10 4.12 -22.49
N VAL A 502 3.06 4.99 -22.82
CA VAL A 502 4.49 4.65 -22.92
C VAL A 502 4.71 3.36 -23.73
N PRO A 503 4.33 3.34 -25.01
CA PRO A 503 4.25 2.10 -25.78
C PRO A 503 5.62 1.51 -26.09
N ASN A 504 5.78 0.22 -25.79
CA ASN A 504 6.86 -0.69 -26.19
C ASN A 504 8.29 -0.41 -25.71
N GLN A 505 8.67 0.84 -25.45
CA GLN A 505 10.03 1.19 -25.01
C GLN A 505 10.01 1.99 -23.73
N ALA A 506 10.89 1.62 -22.79
CA ALA A 506 11.07 2.36 -21.56
C ALA A 506 11.47 3.81 -21.86
N ARG A 507 10.91 4.76 -21.10
CA ARG A 507 11.12 6.19 -21.33
C ARG A 507 11.87 6.84 -20.19
N ARG A 508 13.06 7.35 -20.47
CA ARG A 508 13.78 8.20 -19.51
C ARG A 508 13.10 9.57 -19.41
N VAL A 509 12.92 10.04 -18.19
CA VAL A 509 12.36 11.37 -17.89
C VAL A 509 13.32 12.16 -17.02
N ASN A 510 13.22 13.49 -17.04
CA ASN A 510 14.13 14.33 -16.26
C ASN A 510 13.78 14.32 -14.77
N ARG A 511 12.49 14.16 -14.45
CA ARG A 511 11.95 14.16 -13.09
C ARG A 511 10.81 13.16 -13.00
N LEU A 512 10.81 12.37 -11.93
CA LEU A 512 9.73 11.49 -11.54
C LEU A 512 9.68 11.47 -10.00
N ASP A 513 9.06 12.51 -9.43
CA ASP A 513 9.04 12.77 -7.99
C ASP A 513 7.75 12.25 -7.34
N ILE A 514 6.63 12.24 -8.05
CA ILE A 514 5.35 11.73 -7.53
C ILE A 514 4.75 10.75 -8.53
N ALA A 515 4.36 9.58 -8.05
CA ALA A 515 3.71 8.57 -8.87
C ALA A 515 2.47 7.99 -8.20
N MET A 516 1.50 7.59 -9.03
CA MET A 516 0.27 6.92 -8.62
C MET A 516 0.28 5.47 -9.12
N SER A 517 -0.22 4.53 -8.31
CA SER A 517 -0.39 3.12 -8.67
C SER A 517 -1.83 2.71 -8.44
N ASN A 518 -2.51 2.26 -9.49
CA ASN A 518 -3.93 1.88 -9.45
C ASN A 518 -4.12 0.36 -9.40
N SER A 519 -5.12 -0.09 -8.64
CA SER A 519 -5.55 -1.49 -8.61
C SER A 519 -7.07 -1.56 -8.54
N PHE A 520 -7.69 -1.97 -9.64
CA PHE A 520 -9.15 -2.07 -9.77
C PHE A 520 -9.51 -3.55 -9.93
N GLY A 521 -10.22 -4.08 -8.94
CA GLY A 521 -10.47 -5.50 -8.80
C GLY A 521 -11.94 -5.89 -8.91
N PHE A 522 -12.14 -7.18 -9.18
CA PHE A 522 -13.45 -7.81 -9.09
C PHE A 522 -14.07 -7.63 -7.69
N GLY A 523 -15.40 -7.67 -7.65
CA GLY A 523 -16.20 -7.27 -6.49
C GLY A 523 -16.35 -5.76 -6.33
N SER A 524 -16.04 -4.98 -7.38
CA SER A 524 -16.03 -3.52 -7.36
C SER A 524 -15.09 -2.96 -6.29
N ASN A 525 -13.92 -3.58 -6.05
CA ASN A 525 -12.95 -3.12 -5.05
C ASN A 525 -11.83 -2.34 -5.72
N ASN A 526 -11.72 -1.05 -5.42
CA ASN A 526 -10.70 -0.18 -6.02
C ASN A 526 -9.76 0.34 -4.94
N ALA A 527 -8.46 0.37 -5.27
CA ALA A 527 -7.43 0.99 -4.45
C ALA A 527 -6.50 1.84 -5.33
N SER A 528 -6.01 2.95 -4.78
CA SER A 528 -4.99 3.79 -5.42
C SER A 528 -3.99 4.26 -4.37
N ILE A 529 -2.70 4.16 -4.67
CA ILE A 529 -1.59 4.55 -3.79
C ILE A 529 -0.77 5.63 -4.48
N ILE A 530 -0.43 6.68 -3.73
CA ILE A 530 0.46 7.74 -4.18
C ILE A 530 1.75 7.71 -3.38
N VAL A 531 2.87 7.66 -4.09
CA VAL A 531 4.22 7.69 -3.53
C VAL A 531 4.97 8.93 -4.00
N LYS A 532 5.87 9.41 -3.13
CA LYS A 532 6.72 10.58 -3.35
C LYS A 532 8.18 10.22 -3.12
N LYS A 533 9.06 10.69 -4.01
CA LYS A 533 10.50 10.59 -3.87
C LYS A 533 10.97 11.51 -2.74
N MET A 534 11.76 10.96 -1.82
CA MET A 534 12.37 11.73 -0.73
C MET A 534 13.56 12.52 -1.25
N LYS A 535 13.63 13.83 -0.93
CA LYS A 535 14.81 14.63 -1.23
C LYS A 535 15.92 14.31 -0.24
N ALA A 536 17.18 14.44 -0.64
CA ALA A 536 18.34 14.13 0.21
C ALA A 536 18.30 14.80 1.60
N ARG A 537 17.79 16.05 1.68
CA ARG A 537 17.61 16.79 2.94
C ARG A 537 16.49 16.29 3.85
N GLU A 538 15.57 15.47 3.32
CA GLU A 538 14.47 14.87 4.08
C GLU A 538 14.83 13.46 4.57
N VAL A 539 15.99 12.93 4.15
CA VAL A 539 16.53 11.62 4.54
C VAL A 539 17.55 11.77 5.67
N GLN A 540 18.28 12.89 5.71
CA GLN A 540 19.11 13.33 6.84
C GLN A 540 18.23 13.87 7.96
#